data_AF-A0A430AID8-F1
#
_entry.id   AF-A0A430AID8-F1
#
_cell.length_a   1.000
_cell.length_b   1.000
_cell.length_c   1.000
_cell.angle_alpha   90.00
_cell.angle_beta   90.00
_cell.angle_gamma   90.00
#
_symmetry.space_group_name_H-M   'P 1'
#
loop_
_entity.id
_entity.type
_entity.pdbx_description
1 polymer ?
#
loop_
_entity_poly.entity_id
_entity_poly.type
_entity_poly.pdbx_seq_one_letter_code
_entity_poly.pdbx_strand_id
1 'polypeptide(L)'
;MNKKICLGIFVSCLLFLSACSAQKNSFSWLNGAWHSNDNKTTVTIKNQGQALHISGWNKTKIVAKFKRKEKDKSLFQTDQGVNYYITKIDKTHITFYQEAPAGSLGLTATIDLHKN
;
A
#
# COMPACT_ATOMS: atom_id res chain seq x y z
N MET A 1 12.71 -64.09 -7.38
CA MET A 1 11.22 -64.07 -7.37
C MET A 1 10.77 -64.00 -5.91
N ASN A 2 10.04 -62.92 -5.55
CA ASN A 2 9.32 -62.59 -4.29
C ASN A 2 9.39 -61.05 -4.13
N LYS A 3 8.55 -60.22 -4.78
CA LYS A 3 7.18 -59.81 -4.42
C LYS A 3 6.98 -59.49 -2.92
N LYS A 4 6.92 -58.19 -2.56
CA LYS A 4 5.70 -57.45 -2.14
C LYS A 4 6.08 -56.05 -1.58
N ILE A 5 5.70 -54.96 -2.27
CA ILE A 5 4.63 -53.97 -1.92
C ILE A 5 5.13 -52.92 -0.90
N CYS A 6 5.52 -51.72 -1.35
CA CYS A 6 4.70 -50.50 -1.42
C CYS A 6 3.95 -50.16 -0.13
N LEU A 7 4.47 -49.25 0.70
CA LEU A 7 3.72 -48.21 1.40
C LEU A 7 4.69 -47.25 2.11
N GLY A 8 4.48 -45.95 1.97
CA GLY A 8 5.40 -44.89 2.42
C GLY A 8 5.32 -43.61 1.60
N ILE A 9 4.33 -43.55 0.71
CA ILE A 9 3.61 -42.35 0.26
C ILE A 9 3.59 -41.27 1.38
N PHE A 10 4.25 -40.14 1.08
CA PHE A 10 3.54 -38.86 1.01
C PHE A 10 3.26 -38.14 2.33
N VAL A 11 4.27 -37.94 3.18
CA VAL A 11 4.14 -37.05 4.36
C VAL A 11 5.37 -36.15 4.51
N SER A 12 5.63 -35.28 3.53
CA SER A 12 6.66 -34.23 3.71
C SER A 12 6.39 -32.91 2.99
N CYS A 13 5.38 -32.81 2.11
CA CYS A 13 5.13 -31.57 1.35
C CYS A 13 4.04 -30.65 1.92
N LEU A 14 3.57 -30.87 3.15
CA LEU A 14 2.40 -30.16 3.70
C LEU A 14 2.70 -28.92 4.56
N LEU A 15 3.95 -28.46 4.69
CA LEU A 15 4.28 -27.34 5.61
C LEU A 15 4.87 -26.08 4.96
N PHE A 16 4.75 -25.93 3.64
CA PHE A 16 4.89 -24.61 3.00
C PHE A 16 3.53 -24.07 2.53
N LEU A 17 2.50 -24.19 3.37
CA LEU A 17 1.48 -23.14 3.41
C LEU A 17 2.17 -21.91 3.99
N SER A 18 2.95 -21.24 3.14
CA SER A 18 3.32 -19.86 3.35
C SER A 18 2.02 -19.15 3.68
N ALA A 19 1.94 -18.70 4.94
CA ALA A 19 0.87 -17.87 5.39
C ALA A 19 0.90 -16.62 4.52
N CYS A 20 0.17 -16.67 3.40
CA CYS A 20 -0.37 -15.51 2.75
C CYS A 20 -1.42 -15.01 3.74
N SER A 21 -0.94 -14.44 4.86
CA SER A 21 -1.79 -13.71 5.77
C SER A 21 -2.31 -12.58 4.90
N ALA A 22 -3.54 -12.72 4.41
CA ALA A 22 -4.26 -11.64 3.80
C ALA A 22 -4.29 -10.54 4.88
N GLN A 23 -3.36 -9.59 4.78
CA GLN A 23 -3.26 -8.49 5.73
C GLN A 23 -4.60 -7.76 5.63
N LYS A 24 -5.44 -8.00 6.64
CA LYS A 24 -6.86 -7.66 6.65
C LYS A 24 -6.98 -6.14 6.61
N ASN A 25 -7.22 -5.59 5.41
CA ASN A 25 -7.70 -4.24 5.10
C ASN A 25 -7.32 -3.14 6.13
N SER A 26 -6.03 -2.99 6.46
CA SER A 26 -5.56 -2.01 7.48
C SER A 26 -5.71 -0.55 7.04
N PHE A 27 -6.16 -0.31 5.81
CA PHE A 27 -6.22 1.01 5.18
C PHE A 27 -7.63 1.39 4.69
N SER A 28 -8.68 0.67 5.09
CA SER A 28 -10.07 1.04 4.76
C SER A 28 -10.44 2.44 5.24
N TRP A 29 -9.83 2.92 6.32
CA TRP A 29 -10.03 4.27 6.86
C TRP A 29 -9.58 5.39 5.90
N LEU A 30 -8.68 5.09 4.96
CA LEU A 30 -8.26 6.01 3.90
C LEU A 30 -9.32 6.19 2.81
N ASN A 31 -10.34 5.32 2.75
CA ASN A 31 -11.38 5.45 1.73
C ASN A 31 -12.14 6.76 1.87
N GLY A 32 -12.27 7.48 0.76
CA GLY A 32 -13.05 8.71 0.67
C GLY A 32 -12.39 9.79 -0.17
N ALA A 33 -13.04 10.96 -0.17
CA ALA A 33 -12.50 12.18 -0.72
C ALA A 33 -11.66 12.91 0.34
N TRP A 34 -10.51 13.41 -0.08
CA TRP A 34 -9.55 14.14 0.72
C TRP A 34 -9.21 15.44 0.00
N HIS A 35 -9.35 16.55 0.70
CA HIS A 35 -9.15 17.89 0.19
C HIS A 35 -7.82 18.47 0.69
N SER A 36 -7.02 19.03 -0.22
CA SER A 36 -5.85 19.83 0.11
C SER A 36 -6.21 21.30 0.00
N ASN A 37 -6.09 22.03 1.12
CA ASN A 37 -6.33 23.48 1.16
C ASN A 37 -5.26 24.23 0.35
N ASP A 38 -4.00 23.82 0.45
CA ASP A 38 -2.87 24.47 -0.20
C ASP A 38 -2.96 24.36 -1.73
N ASN A 39 -3.26 23.15 -2.23
CA ASN A 39 -3.34 22.89 -3.65
C ASN A 39 -4.75 23.09 -4.22
N LYS A 40 -5.73 23.46 -3.37
CA LYS A 40 -7.15 23.58 -3.72
C LYS A 40 -7.67 22.40 -4.55
N THR A 41 -7.22 21.19 -4.20
CA THR A 41 -7.42 19.98 -4.99
C THR A 41 -8.04 18.90 -4.11
N THR A 42 -9.00 18.16 -4.68
CA THR A 42 -9.61 17.00 -4.03
C THR A 42 -9.13 15.72 -4.68
N VAL A 43 -8.65 14.79 -3.86
CA VAL A 43 -8.30 13.43 -4.29
C VAL A 43 -9.22 12.40 -3.68
N THR A 44 -9.52 11.37 -4.45
CA THR A 44 -10.26 10.21 -3.96
C THR A 44 -9.28 9.06 -3.77
N ILE A 45 -9.26 8.51 -2.56
CA ILE A 45 -8.48 7.31 -2.24
C ILE A 45 -9.45 6.13 -2.12
N LYS A 46 -9.14 5.03 -2.80
CA LYS A 46 -9.84 3.75 -2.71
C LYS A 46 -8.85 2.63 -2.38
N ASN A 47 -9.03 1.99 -1.24
CA ASN A 47 -8.31 0.79 -0.84
C ASN A 47 -8.96 -0.44 -1.50
N GLN A 48 -8.18 -1.16 -2.30
CA GLN A 48 -8.55 -2.42 -2.95
C GLN A 48 -7.60 -3.53 -2.48
N GLY A 49 -7.81 -4.00 -1.25
CA GLY A 49 -7.00 -5.06 -0.63
C GLY A 49 -5.63 -4.54 -0.20
N GLN A 50 -4.61 -4.80 -1.02
CA GLN A 50 -3.23 -4.37 -0.76
C GLN A 50 -2.80 -3.14 -1.56
N ALA A 51 -3.67 -2.62 -2.43
CA ALA A 51 -3.38 -1.47 -3.28
C ALA A 51 -4.27 -0.28 -2.93
N LEU A 52 -3.67 0.91 -2.90
CA LEU A 52 -4.37 2.18 -2.90
C LEU A 52 -4.49 2.69 -4.34
N HIS A 53 -5.70 3.09 -4.69
CA HIS A 53 -6.02 3.77 -5.92
C HIS A 53 -6.32 5.23 -5.57
N ILE A 54 -5.46 6.13 -6.02
CA ILE A 54 -5.57 7.58 -5.77
C ILE A 54 -5.88 8.25 -7.11
N SER A 55 -6.91 9.07 -7.16
CA SER A 55 -7.33 9.79 -8.36
C SER A 55 -7.73 11.23 -8.02
N GLY A 56 -7.66 12.12 -9.00
CA GLY A 56 -8.03 13.54 -8.84
C GLY A 56 -6.83 14.48 -8.73
N TRP A 57 -5.64 13.94 -8.50
CA TRP A 57 -4.39 14.70 -8.55
C TRP A 57 -4.02 14.99 -10.01
N ASN A 58 -4.18 16.22 -10.51
CA ASN A 58 -3.79 16.62 -11.88
C ASN A 58 -4.26 15.65 -12.99
N LYS A 59 -5.45 15.03 -12.84
CA LYS A 59 -5.97 13.95 -13.72
C LYS A 59 -5.12 12.67 -13.76
N THR A 60 -4.11 12.55 -12.92
CA THR A 60 -3.31 11.35 -12.73
C THR A 60 -4.05 10.34 -11.86
N LYS A 61 -3.89 9.06 -12.22
CA LYS A 61 -4.32 7.92 -11.42
C LYS A 61 -3.09 7.21 -10.89
N ILE A 62 -2.95 7.14 -9.58
CA ILE A 62 -1.86 6.43 -8.91
C ILE A 62 -2.42 5.11 -8.39
N VAL A 63 -1.70 4.02 -8.66
CA VAL A 63 -1.95 2.71 -8.07
C VAL A 63 -0.69 2.28 -7.35
N ALA A 64 -0.74 2.20 -6.03
CA ALA A 64 0.42 1.91 -5.19
C ALA A 64 0.10 0.82 -4.18
N LYS A 65 0.96 -0.19 -4.09
CA LYS A 65 0.82 -1.33 -3.17
C LYS A 65 1.49 -1.04 -1.85
N PHE A 66 0.87 -1.43 -0.74
CA PHE A 66 1.49 -1.36 0.58
C PHE A 66 2.79 -2.17 0.59
N LYS A 67 3.86 -1.59 1.12
CA LYS A 67 5.15 -2.26 1.28
C LYS A 67 5.48 -2.55 2.72
N ARG A 68 5.42 -1.54 3.58
CA ARG A 68 5.73 -1.65 5.00
C ARG A 68 5.16 -0.49 5.80
N LYS A 69 4.97 -0.75 7.10
CA LYS A 69 4.70 0.28 8.09
C LYS A 69 6.04 0.76 8.66
N GLU A 70 6.22 2.07 8.72
CA GLU A 70 7.29 2.73 9.45
C GLU A 70 6.71 3.34 10.73
N LYS A 71 7.57 3.87 11.60
CA LYS A 71 7.20 4.31 12.97
C LYS A 71 5.93 5.16 12.99
N ASP A 72 5.86 6.17 12.13
CA ASP A 72 4.77 7.14 12.02
C ASP A 72 4.02 7.02 10.67
N LYS A 73 4.73 6.69 9.60
CA LYS A 73 4.20 6.65 8.22
C LYS A 73 4.04 5.24 7.65
N SER A 74 3.34 5.12 6.54
CA SER A 74 3.19 3.88 5.77
C SER A 74 3.74 4.09 4.37
N LEU A 75 4.54 3.16 3.88
CA LEU A 75 5.10 3.19 2.53
C LEU A 75 4.22 2.41 1.56
N PHE A 76 3.89 3.06 0.44
CA PHE A 76 3.24 2.48 -0.72
C PHE A 76 4.16 2.65 -1.94
N GLN A 77 4.23 1.65 -2.80
CA GLN A 77 5.08 1.69 -3.99
C GLN A 77 4.28 1.31 -5.24
N THR A 78 4.47 2.04 -6.33
CA THR A 78 3.90 1.69 -7.64
C THR A 78 4.69 0.56 -8.31
N ASP A 79 4.14 -0.05 -9.34
CA ASP A 79 4.86 -1.08 -10.09
C ASP A 79 6.10 -0.52 -10.83
N GLN A 80 6.16 0.81 -11.04
CA GLN A 80 7.31 1.54 -11.58
C GLN A 80 8.37 1.90 -10.52
N GLY A 81 8.19 1.48 -9.26
CA GLY A 81 9.15 1.74 -8.19
C GLY A 81 9.03 3.11 -7.52
N VAL A 82 7.98 3.90 -7.82
CA VAL A 82 7.76 5.21 -7.19
C VAL A 82 7.22 5.02 -5.78
N ASN A 83 7.89 5.61 -4.80
CA ASN A 83 7.53 5.50 -3.39
C ASN A 83 6.64 6.67 -2.95
N TYR A 84 5.58 6.34 -2.22
CA TYR A 84 4.63 7.27 -1.61
C TYR A 84 4.51 6.97 -0.13
N TYR A 85 4.53 8.01 0.68
CA TYR A 85 4.41 7.89 2.12
C TYR A 85 3.13 8.57 2.60
N ILE A 86 2.41 7.89 3.50
CA ILE A 86 1.21 8.41 4.13
C ILE A 86 1.39 8.40 5.64
N THR A 87 1.27 9.56 6.28
CA THR A 87 1.25 9.69 7.73
C THR A 87 -0.17 9.97 8.18
N LYS A 88 -0.68 9.20 9.15
CA LYS A 88 -1.98 9.45 9.75
C LYS A 88 -1.81 10.42 10.92
N ILE A 89 -2.37 11.62 10.82
CA ILE A 89 -2.42 12.56 11.93
C ILE A 89 -3.64 12.22 12.80
N ASP A 90 -4.82 12.13 12.18
CA ASP A 90 -6.04 11.67 12.85
C ASP A 90 -6.99 10.94 11.86
N LYS A 91 -8.29 10.83 12.17
CA LYS A 91 -9.26 10.13 11.30
C LYS A 91 -9.62 10.92 10.03
N THR A 92 -9.42 12.23 10.07
CA THR A 92 -9.79 13.21 9.06
C THR A 92 -8.60 13.99 8.52
N HIS A 93 -7.37 13.71 8.99
CA HIS A 93 -6.18 14.44 8.57
C HIS A 93 -5.02 13.47 8.31
N ILE A 94 -4.41 13.59 7.13
CA ILE A 94 -3.22 12.85 6.73
C ILE A 94 -2.22 13.77 6.03
N THR A 95 -0.95 13.38 6.06
CA THR A 95 0.05 13.92 5.14
C THR A 95 0.39 12.88 4.08
N PHE A 96 0.62 13.35 2.86
CA PHE A 96 0.94 12.54 1.69
C PHE A 96 2.12 13.14 0.96
N TYR A 97 3.15 12.35 0.66
CA TYR A 97 4.27 12.81 -0.16
C TYR A 97 4.86 11.68 -1.01
N GLN A 98 5.45 12.05 -2.14
CA GLN A 98 6.22 11.17 -3.01
C GLN A 98 7.71 11.31 -2.69
N GLU A 99 8.44 10.20 -2.65
CA GLU A 99 9.89 10.23 -2.58
C GLU A 99 10.46 10.76 -3.90
N ALA A 100 11.42 11.68 -3.82
CA ALA A 100 12.04 12.19 -5.05
C ALA A 100 12.82 11.06 -5.77
N PRO A 101 12.89 11.11 -7.11
CA PRO A 101 13.71 10.18 -7.87
C PRO A 101 15.18 10.23 -7.42
N ALA A 102 15.89 9.11 -7.53
CA ALA A 102 17.33 9.05 -7.26
C ALA A 102 18.08 10.12 -8.09
N GLY A 103 18.95 10.89 -7.42
CA GLY A 103 19.67 12.01 -8.03
C GLY A 103 18.97 13.38 -7.89
N SER A 104 17.74 13.43 -7.39
CA SER A 104 17.09 14.65 -6.92
C SER A 104 17.29 14.78 -5.41
N LEU A 105 17.72 15.95 -4.94
CA LEU A 105 17.79 16.23 -3.49
C LEU A 105 16.38 16.59 -2.98
N GLY A 106 15.86 15.84 -2.00
CA GLY A 106 14.67 16.20 -1.22
C GLY A 106 13.50 15.20 -1.28
N LEU A 107 12.42 15.52 -0.59
CA LEU A 107 11.10 14.91 -0.78
C LEU A 107 10.34 15.76 -1.80
N THR A 108 9.37 15.20 -2.54
CA THR A 108 8.38 16.09 -3.17
C THR A 108 7.64 16.86 -2.08
N ALA A 109 7.07 18.02 -2.41
CA ALA A 109 6.26 18.78 -1.45
C ALA A 109 5.28 17.85 -0.70
N THR A 110 5.30 17.95 0.63
CA THR A 110 4.32 17.24 1.45
C THR A 110 2.99 17.92 1.28
N ILE A 111 1.95 17.11 1.11
CA ILE A 111 0.59 17.58 0.91
C ILE A 111 -0.20 17.23 2.17
N ASP A 112 -0.78 18.25 2.77
CA ASP A 112 -1.79 18.10 3.81
C ASP A 112 -3.16 17.85 3.18
N LEU A 113 -3.84 16.82 3.70
CA LEU A 113 -5.10 16.31 3.20
C LEU A 113 -6.10 16.15 4.34
N HIS A 114 -7.26 16.78 4.18
CA HIS A 114 -8.38 16.71 5.10
C HIS A 114 -9.54 15.94 4.50
N LYS A 115 -10.17 15.08 5.28
CA LYS A 115 -11.35 14.34 4.86
C LYS A 115 -12.55 15.29 4.85
N ASN A 116 -13.25 15.37 3.71
CA ASN A 116 -14.53 16.08 3.62
C ASN A 116 -15.63 15.34 4.38
#